data_AF-A0A4R8FM89-F1
#
_entry.id   AF-A0A4R8FM89-F1
#
_cell.length_a   1.000
_cell.length_b   1.000
_cell.length_c   1.000
_cell.angle_alpha   90.00
_cell.angle_beta   90.00
_cell.angle_gamma   90.00
#
_symmetry.space_group_name_H-M   'P 1'
#
loop_
_entity.id
_entity.type
_entity.pdbx_description
1 polymer ?
#
loop_
_entity_poly.entity_id
_entity_poly.type
_entity_poly.pdbx_seq_one_letter_code
_entity_poly.pdbx_strand_id
1 'polypeptide(L)' 'MRLRFIEPGKPVQNAFVGSFNGKLRDECLNLHWFRSRRHARDEIERWRQHYNTERPHSALG' A
#
# COMPACT_ATOMS: atom_id res chain seq x y z
N MET A 1 -22.42 -10.53 -2.50
CA MET A 1 -20.94 -10.40 -2.48
C MET A 1 -20.36 -11.68 -1.89
N ARG A 2 -19.48 -12.40 -2.59
CA ARG A 2 -18.92 -13.69 -2.13
C ARG A 2 -17.45 -13.49 -1.76
N LEU A 3 -17.09 -13.83 -0.53
CA LEU A 3 -15.69 -13.79 -0.07
C LEU A 3 -14.88 -14.84 -0.84
N ARG A 4 -13.68 -14.46 -1.29
CA ARG A 4 -12.69 -15.37 -1.86
C ARG A 4 -11.49 -15.40 -0.92
N PHE A 5 -11.27 -16.55 -0.31
CA PHE A 5 -10.11 -16.77 0.55
C PHE A 5 -8.90 -17.17 -0.29
N ILE A 6 -7.72 -16.85 0.23
CA ILE A 6 -6.45 -17.32 -0.33
C ILE A 6 -6.33 -18.81 -0.01
N GLU A 7 -5.97 -19.59 -1.01
CA GLU A 7 -5.71 -21.02 -0.85
C GLU A 7 -4.36 -21.24 -0.14
N PRO A 8 -4.28 -22.19 0.80
CA PRO A 8 -3.01 -22.57 1.41
C PRO A 8 -1.96 -22.95 0.36
N GLY A 9 -0.74 -22.45 0.52
CA GLY A 9 0.36 -22.72 -0.42
C GLY A 9 0.30 -21.94 -1.75
N LYS A 10 -0.66 -21.02 -1.95
CA LYS A 10 -0.74 -20.17 -3.14
C LYS A 10 -0.48 -18.68 -2.83
N PRO A 11 0.76 -18.28 -2.48
CA PRO A 11 1.09 -16.90 -2.11
C PRO A 11 0.82 -15.89 -3.23
N VAL A 12 0.87 -16.34 -4.49
CA VAL A 12 0.59 -15.51 -5.68
C VAL A 12 -0.82 -14.92 -5.66
N GLN A 13 -1.79 -15.59 -5.02
CA GLN A 13 -3.16 -15.07 -4.90
C GLN A 13 -3.25 -13.80 -4.03
N ASN A 14 -2.22 -13.53 -3.22
CA ASN A 14 -2.09 -12.30 -2.44
C ASN A 14 -1.02 -11.35 -2.98
N ALA A 15 -0.47 -11.60 -4.19
CA ALA A 15 0.67 -10.87 -4.72
C ALA A 15 0.41 -9.37 -4.85
N PHE A 16 -0.81 -8.97 -5.23
CA PHE A 16 -1.19 -7.56 -5.33
C PHE A 16 -1.09 -6.84 -3.99
N VAL A 17 -1.68 -7.41 -2.93
CA VAL A 17 -1.64 -6.84 -1.59
C VAL A 17 -0.21 -6.86 -1.05
N GLY A 18 0.56 -7.92 -1.32
CA GLY A 18 1.98 -7.99 -0.99
C GLY A 18 2.79 -6.85 -1.62
N SER A 19 2.61 -6.61 -2.91
CA SER A 19 3.27 -5.52 -3.63
C SER A 19 2.84 -4.14 -3.09
N PHE A 20 1.55 -3.95 -2.83
CA PHE A 20 1.04 -2.72 -2.22
C PHE A 20 1.67 -2.45 -0.85
N ASN A 21 1.71 -3.45 0.03
CA ASN A 21 2.30 -3.33 1.36
C ASN A 21 3.80 -3.05 1.30
N GLY A 22 4.52 -3.60 0.33
CA GLY A 22 5.93 -3.29 0.07
C GLY A 22 6.12 -1.81 -0.25
N LYS A 23 5.35 -1.29 -1.23
CA LYS A 23 5.41 0.13 -1.60
C LYS A 23 5.04 1.05 -0.45
N LEU A 24 3.97 0.75 0.30
CA LEU A 24 3.59 1.54 1.47
C LEU A 24 4.73 1.62 2.50
N ARG A 25 5.44 0.51 2.71
CA ARG A 25 6.58 0.49 3.63
C ARG A 25 7.72 1.37 3.14
N ASP A 26 8.15 1.18 1.89
CA ASP A 26 9.35 1.81 1.35
C ASP A 26 9.13 3.28 1.00
N GLU A 27 7.94 3.64 0.52
CA GLU A 27 7.61 4.97 0.01
C GLU A 27 6.89 5.86 1.04
N CYS A 28 6.49 5.35 2.20
CA CYS A 28 5.83 6.13 3.24
C CYS A 28 6.39 5.83 4.63
N LEU A 29 6.24 4.61 5.12
CA LEU A 29 6.51 4.31 6.53
C LEU A 29 7.99 4.47 6.89
N ASN A 30 8.90 4.05 6.01
CA ASN A 30 10.34 4.16 6.23
C ASN A 30 10.87 5.59 6.08
N LEU A 31 10.11 6.50 5.44
CA LEU A 31 10.51 7.88 5.20
C LEU A 31 10.16 8.82 6.37
N HIS A 32 9.36 8.36 7.34
CA HIS A 32 8.79 9.22 8.36
C HIS A 32 9.06 8.73 9.77
N TRP A 33 9.54 9.63 10.62
CA TRP A 33 9.48 9.46 12.07
C TRP A 33 8.14 9.99 12.60
N PHE A 34 7.30 9.09 13.10
CA PHE A 34 5.97 9.47 13.57
C PHE A 34 6.00 10.05 14.99
N ARG A 35 5.61 11.32 15.11
CA ARG A 35 5.54 12.03 16.40
C ARG A 35 4.32 11.66 17.23
N SER A 36 3.25 11.16 16.60
CA SER A 36 2.02 10.70 17.26
C SER A 36 1.19 9.82 16.32
N ARG A 37 0.16 9.15 16.87
CA ARG A 37 -0.81 8.39 16.06
C ARG A 37 -1.58 9.27 15.08
N ARG A 38 -1.84 10.54 15.41
CA ARG A 38 -2.50 11.48 14.50
C ARG A 38 -1.60 11.79 13.31
N HIS A 39 -0.34 12.15 13.59
CA HIS A 39 0.67 12.40 12.56
C HIS A 39 0.83 11.19 11.62
N ALA A 40 0.87 9.96 12.17
CA ALA A 40 0.93 8.76 11.34
C ALA A 40 -0.29 8.60 10.40
N ARG A 41 -1.50 8.88 10.89
CA ARG A 41 -2.72 8.82 10.05
C ARG A 41 -2.67 9.85 8.93
N ASP A 42 -2.23 11.07 9.24
CA ASP A 42 -2.17 12.16 8.26
C ASP A 42 -1.16 11.86 7.14
N GLU A 43 0.04 11.38 7.48
CA GLU A 43 1.06 11.00 6.49
C GLU A 43 0.64 9.79 5.64
N ILE A 44 0.03 8.77 6.25
CA ILE A 44 -0.47 7.60 5.52
C ILE A 44 -1.60 8.00 4.55
N GLU A 45 -2.50 8.89 4.98
CA GLU A 45 -3.59 9.36 4.12
C GLU A 45 -3.08 10.20 2.95
N ARG A 46 -2.12 11.09 3.20
CA ARG A 46 -1.44 11.84 2.15
C ARG A 46 -0.77 10.91 1.13
N TRP A 47 -0.04 9.91 1.61
CA TRP A 47 0.58 8.92 0.72
C TRP A 47 -0.46 8.13 -0.08
N ARG A 48 -1.57 7.71 0.56
CA ARG A 48 -2.66 6.97 -0.10
C ARG A 48 -3.28 7.79 -1.23
N GLN A 49 -3.49 9.09 -1.03
CA GLN A 49 -4.01 9.97 -2.07
C GLN A 49 -3.05 10.03 -3.25
N HIS A 50 -1.78 10.39 -3.00
CA HIS A 50 -0.74 10.44 -4.02
C HIS A 50 -0.59 9.11 -4.80
N TYR A 51 -0.56 7.97 -4.09
CA TYR A 51 -0.47 6.64 -4.70
C TYR A 51 -1.61 6.35 -5.69
N ASN A 52 -2.82 6.82 -5.39
CA ASN A 52 -4.00 6.56 -6.19
C ASN A 52 -4.25 7.59 -7.31
N THR A 53 -3.79 8.83 -7.16
CA THR A 53 -4.14 9.93 -8.08
C THR A 53 -2.99 10.42 -8.95
N GLU A 54 -1.74 10.32 -8.48
CA GLU A 54 -0.59 10.99 -9.11
C GLU A 54 0.46 10.01 -9.63
N ARG A 55 0.47 8.76 -9.13
CA ARG A 55 1.48 7.78 -9.51
C ARG A 55 1.31 7.39 -10.99
N PRO A 56 2.33 7.60 -11.85
CA PRO A 56 2.26 7.18 -13.24
C PRO A 56 1.99 5.68 -13.30
N HIS A 57 0.90 5.31 -13.97
CA HIS A 57 0.54 3.91 -14.15
C HIS A 57 1.64 3.26 -14.97
N SER A 58 2.37 2.33 -14.35
CA SER A 58 3.45 1.56 -14.97
C SER A 58 3.01 0.77 -16.22
N ALA A 59 1.71 0.70 -16.48
CA ALA A 59 1.10 0.08 -17.66
C ALA A 59 0.88 1.05 -18.84
N LEU A 60 1.13 2.36 -18.67
CA LEU A 60 1.02 3.38 -19.72
C LEU A 60 2.38 3.84 -20.26
N GLY A 61 3.45 3.11 -19.91
CA GLY A 61 4.78 3.27 -20.48
C GLY A 61 5.08 2.13 -21.45
#